data_AF-A0A7Y7TFF3-F1
#
_entry.id   AF-A0A7Y7TFF3-F1
#
_cell.length_a   1.000
_cell.length_b   1.000
_cell.length_c   1.000
_cell.angle_alpha   90.00
_cell.angle_beta   90.00
_cell.angle_gamma   90.00
#
_symmetry.space_group_name_H-M   'P 1'
#
loop_
_entity.id
_entity.type
_entity.pdbx_description
1 polymer ?
#
loop_
_entity_poly.entity_id
_entity_poly.type
_entity_poly.pdbx_seq_one_letter_code
_entity_poly.pdbx_strand_id
1 'polypeptide(L)'
;MEFFGLITIDPQSFNVWSLRISMTLTTTIFILGVSMAIRAFLHARGADPDYLDSIKAREASPQDGLAESTAKILWSTAQNEAQGGFAAPKEFLRDATRQVAENSFDGRFTNKIYMCANLLPPIGLWGTVAGMIVIFLYTGDPGNALNKGAIGTKLWSTFLALLYYVSLESICLFLNMRSRKCIDRGLKVKF
;
A
#
# COMPACT_ATOMS: atom_id res chain seq x y z
N MET A 1 -19.51 -10.26 -44.88
CA MET A 1 -19.23 -10.16 -43.42
C MET A 1 -17.98 -10.98 -43.13
N GLU A 2 -16.80 -10.44 -43.46
CA GLU A 2 -15.50 -11.10 -43.29
C GLU A 2 -14.60 -10.27 -42.36
N PHE A 3 -15.07 -9.94 -41.15
CA PHE A 3 -14.32 -9.10 -40.22
C PHE A 3 -13.63 -9.88 -39.08
N PHE A 4 -13.71 -11.22 -39.09
CA PHE A 4 -13.14 -12.09 -38.04
C PHE A 4 -12.13 -13.12 -38.57
N GLY A 5 -11.45 -12.82 -39.69
CA GLY A 5 -10.53 -13.75 -40.35
C GLY A 5 -9.04 -13.64 -39.99
N LEU A 6 -8.61 -12.81 -39.01
CA LEU A 6 -7.20 -12.38 -38.98
C LEU A 6 -6.55 -12.23 -37.60
N ILE A 7 -6.93 -13.07 -36.62
CA ILE A 7 -6.04 -13.32 -35.47
C ILE A 7 -6.01 -14.83 -35.22
N THR A 8 -5.18 -15.55 -35.96
CA THR A 8 -4.73 -16.89 -35.56
C THR A 8 -3.83 -16.73 -34.34
N ILE A 9 -4.43 -16.64 -33.16
CA ILE A 9 -3.71 -16.67 -31.89
C ILE A 9 -3.15 -18.07 -31.74
N ASP A 10 -1.83 -18.23 -31.86
CA ASP A 10 -1.18 -19.47 -31.43
C ASP A 10 -1.42 -19.64 -29.91
N PRO A 11 -2.18 -20.66 -29.49
CA PRO A 11 -2.56 -20.86 -28.09
C PRO A 11 -1.34 -20.97 -27.17
N GLN A 12 -0.23 -21.53 -27.66
CA GLN A 12 0.99 -21.66 -26.87
C GLN A 12 1.65 -20.29 -26.65
N SER A 13 1.81 -19.50 -27.71
CA SER A 13 2.34 -18.14 -27.61
C SER A 13 1.52 -17.25 -26.66
N PHE A 14 0.19 -17.31 -26.75
CA PHE A 14 -0.71 -16.52 -25.91
C PHE A 14 -0.71 -16.98 -24.45
N ASN A 15 -0.58 -18.28 -24.20
CA ASN A 15 -0.45 -18.82 -22.85
C ASN A 15 0.78 -18.28 -22.13
N VAL A 16 1.94 -18.34 -22.80
CA VAL A 16 3.22 -17.86 -22.26
C VAL A 16 3.19 -16.34 -22.10
N TRP A 17 2.67 -15.62 -23.09
CA TRP A 17 2.55 -14.17 -23.05
C TRP A 17 1.65 -13.68 -21.91
N SER A 18 0.45 -14.25 -21.76
CA SER A 18 -0.48 -13.88 -20.68
C SER A 18 0.07 -14.20 -19.29
N LEU A 19 0.81 -15.32 -19.14
CA LEU A 19 1.49 -15.65 -17.89
C LEU A 19 2.57 -14.61 -17.55
N ARG A 20 3.42 -14.27 -18.54
CA ARG A 20 4.49 -13.26 -18.36
C ARG A 20 3.91 -11.91 -17.98
N ILE A 21 2.84 -11.46 -18.63
CA ILE A 21 2.21 -10.18 -18.30
C ILE A 21 1.65 -10.20 -16.88
N SER A 22 0.89 -11.24 -16.52
CA SER A 22 0.30 -11.33 -15.17
C SER A 22 1.39 -11.38 -14.09
N MET A 23 2.43 -12.17 -14.27
CA MET A 23 3.55 -12.26 -13.31
C MET A 23 4.35 -10.97 -13.22
N THR A 24 4.68 -10.34 -14.35
CA THR A 24 5.43 -9.08 -14.35
C THR A 24 4.60 -7.95 -13.72
N LEU A 25 3.30 -7.88 -14.03
CA LEU A 25 2.41 -6.85 -13.49
C LEU A 25 2.22 -7.01 -11.98
N THR A 26 1.92 -8.22 -11.50
CA THR A 26 1.79 -8.50 -10.06
C THR A 26 3.09 -8.21 -9.31
N THR A 27 4.23 -8.65 -9.84
CA THR A 27 5.54 -8.39 -9.23
C THR A 27 5.88 -6.90 -9.22
N THR A 28 5.57 -6.16 -10.30
CA THR A 28 5.81 -4.71 -10.36
C THR A 28 4.97 -3.96 -9.34
N ILE A 29 3.68 -4.29 -9.22
CA ILE A 29 2.79 -3.67 -8.22
C ILE A 29 3.27 -4.01 -6.81
N PHE A 30 3.71 -5.24 -6.58
CA PHE A 30 4.26 -5.64 -5.29
C PHE A 30 5.52 -4.84 -4.92
N ILE A 31 6.49 -4.72 -5.84
CA ILE A 31 7.71 -3.94 -5.62
C ILE A 31 7.39 -2.47 -5.36
N LEU A 32 6.43 -1.88 -6.09
CA LEU A 32 5.96 -0.52 -5.85
C LEU A 32 5.37 -0.38 -4.45
N GLY A 33 4.51 -1.32 -4.03
CA GLY A 33 3.93 -1.35 -2.69
C GLY A 33 4.99 -1.44 -1.60
N VAL A 34 5.99 -2.32 -1.77
CA VAL A 34 7.13 -2.47 -0.83
C VAL A 34 7.97 -1.19 -0.78
N SER A 35 8.26 -0.57 -1.92
CA SER A 35 9.02 0.71 -1.98
C SER A 35 8.28 1.83 -1.24
N MET A 36 6.96 1.92 -1.41
CA MET A 36 6.13 2.87 -0.66
C MET A 36 6.11 2.55 0.84
N ALA A 37 6.04 1.28 1.21
CA ALA A 37 6.09 0.84 2.60
C ALA A 37 7.42 1.19 3.28
N ILE A 38 8.54 1.04 2.59
CA ILE A 38 9.87 1.46 3.09
C ILE A 38 9.88 2.96 3.35
N ARG A 39 9.37 3.77 2.43
CA ARG A 39 9.27 5.24 2.62
C ARG A 39 8.37 5.59 3.81
N ALA A 40 7.23 4.91 3.94
CA ALA A 40 6.32 5.09 5.07
C ALA A 40 7.00 4.72 6.41
N PHE A 41 7.78 3.64 6.43
CA PHE A 41 8.53 3.21 7.61
C PHE A 41 9.60 4.23 8.02
N LEU A 42 10.33 4.78 7.05
CA LEU A 42 11.33 5.83 7.28
C LEU A 42 10.67 7.12 7.78
N HIS A 43 9.49 7.47 7.26
CA HIS A 43 8.73 8.63 7.72
C HIS A 43 8.12 8.41 9.12
N ALA A 44 7.73 7.18 9.44
CA ALA A 44 7.33 6.75 10.79
C ALA A 44 8.54 6.40 11.67
N ARG A 45 9.62 7.17 11.56
CA ARG A 45 10.75 7.08 12.49
C ARG A 45 10.33 7.69 13.82
N GLY A 46 10.58 6.96 14.90
CA GLY A 46 10.40 7.49 16.24
C GLY A 46 11.45 8.55 16.52
N ALA A 47 11.03 9.64 17.17
CA ALA A 47 11.91 10.66 17.71
C ALA A 47 11.87 10.62 19.24
N ASP A 48 12.95 11.05 19.87
CA ASP A 48 13.07 11.10 21.33
C ASP A 48 12.24 12.28 21.88
N PRO A 49 11.51 12.16 23.01
CA PRO A 49 10.69 13.25 23.54
C PRO A 49 11.48 14.53 23.81
N ASP A 50 12.71 14.43 24.32
CA ASP A 50 13.57 15.60 24.59
C ASP A 50 13.94 16.34 23.30
N TYR A 51 14.21 15.58 22.24
CA TYR A 51 14.45 16.16 20.91
C TYR A 51 13.17 16.81 20.35
N LEU A 52 12.01 16.15 20.48
CA LEU A 52 10.73 16.70 20.04
C LEU A 52 10.40 18.02 20.76
N ASP A 53 10.68 18.10 22.06
CA ASP A 53 10.53 19.33 22.85
C ASP A 53 11.42 20.47 22.34
N SER A 54 12.62 20.16 21.83
CA SER A 54 13.55 21.16 21.27
C SER A 54 13.15 21.69 19.88
N ILE A 55 12.37 20.93 19.10
CA ILE A 55 12.02 21.28 17.72
C ILE A 55 10.56 21.75 17.54
N LYS A 56 9.70 21.58 18.55
CA LYS A 56 8.26 21.89 18.46
C LYS A 56 7.94 23.34 18.05
N ALA A 57 8.81 24.29 18.41
CA ALA A 57 8.63 25.71 18.12
C ALA A 57 9.15 26.11 16.72
N ARG A 58 9.77 25.18 15.99
CA ARG A 58 10.25 25.42 14.62
C ARG A 58 9.11 25.25 13.63
N GLU A 59 9.22 25.92 12.49
CA GLU A 59 8.28 25.74 11.38
C GLU A 59 8.25 24.27 10.90
N ALA A 60 7.06 23.84 10.47
CA ALA A 60 6.86 22.51 9.90
C ALA A 60 7.58 22.41 8.55
N SER A 61 8.38 21.36 8.39
CA SER A 61 9.11 21.08 7.16
C SER A 61 8.52 19.85 6.46
N PRO A 62 8.50 19.80 5.12
CA PRO A 62 8.08 18.61 4.36
C PRO A 62 8.93 17.36 4.62
N GLN A 63 10.13 17.53 5.19
CA GLN A 63 11.07 16.46 5.55
C GLN A 63 10.88 15.94 6.97
N ASP A 64 10.02 16.57 7.76
CA ASP A 64 9.78 16.18 9.14
C ASP A 64 9.21 14.75 9.20
N GLY A 65 9.69 13.97 10.17
CA GLY A 65 9.12 12.68 10.51
C GLY A 65 7.72 12.82 11.11
N LEU A 66 6.96 11.74 11.16
CA LEU A 66 5.57 11.74 11.65
C LEU A 66 5.45 12.29 13.08
N ALA A 67 6.37 11.89 13.97
CA ALA A 67 6.38 12.36 15.35
C ALA A 67 6.71 13.87 15.46
N GLU A 68 7.60 14.36 14.60
CA GLU A 68 8.02 15.77 14.56
C GLU A 68 6.88 16.65 14.04
N SER A 69 6.22 16.24 12.95
CA SER A 69 5.05 16.95 12.42
C SER A 69 3.92 16.99 13.45
N THR A 70 3.66 15.88 14.15
CA THR A 70 2.64 15.81 15.21
C THR A 70 2.94 16.79 16.34
N ALA A 71 4.19 16.84 16.81
CA ALA A 71 4.62 17.76 17.86
C ALA A 71 4.47 19.24 17.47
N LYS A 72 4.85 19.59 16.23
CA LYS A 72 4.75 20.95 15.71
C LYS A 72 3.30 21.39 15.51
N ILE A 73 2.43 20.51 15.01
CA ILE A 73 0.99 20.79 14.86
C ILE A 73 0.35 21.02 16.23
N LEU A 74 0.67 20.19 17.23
CA LEU A 74 0.14 20.34 18.57
C LEU A 74 0.57 21.68 19.19
N TRP A 75 1.86 22.02 19.06
CA TRP A 75 2.42 23.27 19.60
C TRP A 75 1.82 24.51 18.92
N SER A 76 1.74 24.53 17.59
CA SER A 76 1.20 25.66 16.85
C SER A 76 -0.28 25.88 17.14
N THR A 77 -1.06 24.82 17.31
CA THR A 77 -2.48 24.91 17.64
C THR A 77 -2.67 25.41 19.07
N ALA A 78 -1.90 24.90 20.04
CA ALA A 78 -1.95 25.36 21.42
C ALA A 78 -1.53 26.83 21.59
N GLN A 79 -0.53 27.29 20.83
CA GLN A 79 -0.06 28.68 20.89
C GLN A 79 -1.05 29.67 20.26
N ASN A 80 -1.73 29.28 19.17
CA ASN A 80 -2.75 30.12 18.53
C ASN A 80 -3.97 30.33 19.43
N GLU A 81 -4.38 29.32 20.20
CA GLU A 81 -5.49 29.48 21.16
C GLU A 81 -5.14 30.46 22.29
N ALA A 82 -3.88 30.44 22.76
CA ALA A 82 -3.41 31.36 23.80
C ALA A 82 -3.42 32.84 23.36
N GLN A 83 -3.48 33.13 22.06
CA GLN A 83 -3.39 34.49 21.51
C GLN A 83 -4.75 35.15 21.18
N GLY A 84 -5.89 34.47 21.33
CA GLY A 84 -7.17 35.15 21.06
C GLY A 84 -8.47 34.35 21.09
N GLY A 85 -8.50 33.12 21.62
CA GLY A 85 -9.71 32.28 21.66
C GLY A 85 -10.07 31.74 23.04
N PHE A 86 -11.29 31.23 23.19
CA PHE A 86 -11.64 30.36 24.32
C PHE A 86 -10.72 29.14 24.28
N ALA A 87 -9.91 28.96 25.32
CA ALA A 87 -8.96 27.86 25.40
C ALA A 87 -9.71 26.51 25.27
N ALA A 88 -9.45 25.77 24.21
CA ALA A 88 -10.01 24.43 24.08
C ALA A 88 -9.36 23.52 25.13
N PRO A 89 -10.11 22.52 25.64
CA PRO A 89 -9.54 21.53 26.55
C PRO A 89 -8.31 20.87 25.91
N LYS A 90 -7.22 20.74 26.68
CA LYS A 90 -5.98 20.10 26.20
C LYS A 90 -6.22 18.70 25.62
N GLU A 91 -7.19 17.97 26.16
CA GLU A 91 -7.58 16.64 25.65
C GLU A 91 -8.19 16.72 24.24
N PHE A 92 -8.98 17.76 23.94
CA PHE A 92 -9.55 17.97 22.61
C PHE A 92 -8.46 18.28 21.58
N LEU A 93 -7.51 19.16 21.92
CA LEU A 93 -6.38 19.48 21.05
C LEU A 93 -5.54 18.24 20.72
N ARG A 94 -5.31 17.37 21.71
CA ARG A 94 -4.55 16.13 21.52
C ARG A 94 -5.30 15.15 20.62
N ASP A 95 -6.61 14.99 20.81
CA ASP A 95 -7.43 14.10 19.97
C ASP A 95 -7.54 14.61 18.53
N ALA A 96 -7.79 15.91 18.34
CA ALA A 96 -7.82 16.53 17.03
C ALA A 96 -6.46 16.40 16.31
N THR A 97 -5.35 16.65 17.02
CA THR A 97 -4.00 16.49 16.46
C THR A 97 -3.71 15.04 16.09
N ARG A 98 -4.14 14.08 16.93
CA ARG A 98 -4.04 12.66 16.63
C ARG A 98 -4.77 12.32 15.34
N GLN A 99 -6.03 12.72 15.22
CA GLN A 99 -6.86 12.41 14.04
C GLN A 99 -6.28 13.05 12.77
N VAL A 100 -5.80 14.29 12.83
CA VAL A 100 -5.14 14.96 11.70
C VAL A 100 -3.85 14.23 11.31
N ALA A 101 -3.03 13.81 12.27
CA ALA A 101 -1.79 13.10 12.01
C ALA A 101 -2.03 11.70 11.42
N GLU A 102 -3.02 10.96 11.95
CA GLU A 102 -3.44 9.65 11.43
C GLU A 102 -3.95 9.80 9.99
N ASN A 103 -4.89 10.72 9.73
CA ASN A 103 -5.43 10.97 8.39
C ASN A 103 -4.35 11.41 7.39
N SER A 104 -3.40 12.24 7.82
CA SER A 104 -2.30 12.70 6.95
C SER A 104 -1.36 11.55 6.57
N PHE A 105 -1.00 10.69 7.54
CA PHE A 105 -0.18 9.52 7.29
C PHE A 105 -0.89 8.52 6.37
N ASP A 106 -2.17 8.26 6.63
CA ASP A 106 -2.97 7.31 5.86
C ASP A 106 -3.18 7.79 4.42
N GLY A 107 -3.52 9.06 4.23
CA GLY A 107 -3.66 9.65 2.90
C GLY A 107 -2.36 9.66 2.10
N ARG A 108 -1.22 9.92 2.76
CA ARG A 108 0.08 10.04 2.08
C ARG A 108 0.69 8.69 1.71
N PHE A 109 0.53 7.69 2.58
CA PHE A 109 1.22 6.41 2.47
C PHE A 109 0.28 5.21 2.47
N THR A 110 -0.46 4.99 3.57
CA THR A 110 -1.21 3.74 3.82
C THR A 110 -2.22 3.44 2.72
N ASN A 111 -3.01 4.43 2.28
CA ASN A 111 -4.01 4.26 1.23
C ASN A 111 -3.41 3.81 -0.10
N LYS A 112 -2.23 4.31 -0.46
CA LYS A 112 -1.55 3.94 -1.72
C LYS A 112 -1.07 2.50 -1.68
N ILE A 113 -0.56 2.05 -0.52
CA ILE A 113 -0.12 0.67 -0.34
C ILE A 113 -1.33 -0.27 -0.37
N TYR A 114 -2.46 0.10 0.26
CA TYR A 114 -3.71 -0.66 0.16
C TYR A 114 -4.23 -0.73 -1.27
N MET A 115 -4.15 0.35 -2.06
CA MET A 115 -4.50 0.29 -3.48
C MET A 115 -3.63 -0.73 -4.23
N CYS A 116 -2.31 -0.73 -4.00
CA CYS A 116 -1.42 -1.74 -4.59
C CYS A 116 -1.81 -3.16 -4.16
N ALA A 117 -2.08 -3.36 -2.87
CA ALA A 117 -2.49 -4.66 -2.34
C ALA A 117 -3.79 -5.14 -3.00
N ASN A 118 -4.84 -4.31 -2.99
CA ASN A 118 -6.17 -4.67 -3.48
C ASN A 118 -6.24 -4.93 -4.99
N LEU A 119 -5.26 -4.45 -5.76
CA LEU A 119 -5.14 -4.76 -7.20
C LEU A 119 -4.55 -6.16 -7.47
N LEU A 120 -3.79 -6.73 -6.53
CA LEU A 120 -3.11 -8.01 -6.75
C LEU A 120 -4.07 -9.19 -6.95
N PRO A 121 -5.10 -9.43 -6.10
CA PRO A 121 -6.00 -10.56 -6.29
C PRO A 121 -6.76 -10.53 -7.62
N PRO A 122 -7.35 -9.41 -8.07
CA PRO A 122 -7.98 -9.33 -9.39
C PRO A 122 -7.01 -9.63 -10.55
N ILE A 123 -5.76 -9.19 -10.49
CA ILE A 123 -4.75 -9.47 -11.52
C ILE A 123 -4.34 -10.95 -11.53
N GLY A 124 -4.23 -11.55 -10.34
CA GLY A 124 -4.01 -12.99 -10.19
C GLY A 124 -5.17 -13.81 -10.77
N LEU A 125 -6.41 -13.37 -10.55
CA LEU A 125 -7.61 -13.99 -11.13
C LEU A 125 -7.62 -13.87 -12.66
N TRP A 126 -7.26 -12.71 -13.21
CA TRP A 126 -7.14 -12.50 -14.65
C TRP A 126 -6.16 -13.50 -15.29
N GLY A 127 -5.03 -13.78 -14.63
CA GLY A 127 -4.09 -14.81 -15.05
C GLY A 127 -4.75 -16.18 -15.22
N THR A 128 -5.55 -16.60 -14.25
CA THR A 128 -6.27 -17.89 -14.29
C THR A 128 -7.38 -17.90 -15.34
N VAL A 129 -8.17 -16.82 -15.47
CA VAL A 129 -9.21 -16.72 -16.51
C VAL A 129 -8.61 -16.80 -17.91
N ALA A 130 -7.54 -16.05 -18.18
CA ALA A 130 -6.82 -16.12 -19.45
C ALA A 130 -6.27 -17.53 -19.73
N GLY A 131 -5.77 -18.21 -18.69
CA GLY A 131 -5.32 -19.60 -18.78
C GLY A 131 -6.45 -20.57 -19.17
N MET A 132 -7.63 -20.44 -18.54
CA MET A 132 -8.78 -21.26 -18.86
C MET A 132 -9.29 -21.02 -20.29
N ILE A 133 -9.31 -19.77 -20.76
CA ILE A 133 -9.68 -19.45 -22.15
C ILE A 133 -8.79 -20.19 -23.15
N VAL A 134 -7.47 -20.20 -22.92
CA VAL A 134 -6.53 -20.93 -23.79
C VAL A 134 -6.84 -22.42 -23.82
N ILE A 135 -7.11 -23.01 -22.66
CA ILE A 135 -7.38 -24.45 -22.56
C ILE A 135 -8.66 -24.81 -23.29
N PHE A 136 -9.71 -24.00 -23.19
CA PHE A 136 -10.96 -24.22 -23.91
C PHE A 136 -10.83 -24.00 -25.43
N LEU A 137 -9.97 -23.07 -25.87
CA LEU A 137 -9.70 -22.84 -27.29
C LEU A 137 -8.75 -23.88 -27.89
N TYR A 138 -7.99 -24.60 -27.06
CA TYR A 138 -7.10 -25.67 -27.51
C TYR A 138 -7.91 -26.94 -27.78
N THR A 139 -8.15 -27.23 -29.06
CA THR A 139 -8.88 -28.42 -29.55
C THR A 139 -8.09 -29.74 -29.49
N GLY A 140 -6.91 -29.75 -28.85
CA GLY A 140 -6.06 -30.93 -28.71
C GLY A 140 -6.43 -31.81 -27.51
N ASP A 141 -5.92 -33.05 -27.51
CA ASP A 141 -6.22 -34.08 -26.51
C ASP A 141 -6.06 -33.54 -25.05
N PRO A 142 -7.15 -33.48 -24.25
CA PRO A 142 -7.13 -32.93 -22.89
C PRO A 142 -6.21 -33.71 -21.93
N GLY A 143 -5.80 -34.93 -22.29
CA GLY A 143 -4.85 -35.74 -21.52
C GLY A 143 -3.39 -35.31 -21.63
N ASN A 144 -3.05 -34.43 -22.59
CA ASN A 144 -1.67 -34.08 -22.91
C ASN A 144 -0.98 -33.35 -21.74
N ALA A 145 0.26 -33.73 -21.41
CA ALA A 145 1.01 -33.19 -20.26
C ALA A 145 1.19 -31.65 -20.32
N LEU A 146 1.18 -31.10 -21.53
CA LEU A 146 1.23 -29.67 -21.82
C LEU A 146 0.00 -28.91 -21.27
N ASN A 147 -1.20 -29.49 -21.35
CA ASN A 147 -2.41 -28.88 -20.81
C ASN A 147 -2.43 -28.93 -19.27
N LYS A 148 -1.95 -30.02 -18.67
CA LYS A 148 -1.81 -30.15 -17.21
C LYS A 148 -0.81 -29.15 -16.63
N GLY A 149 0.33 -28.95 -17.31
CA GLY A 149 1.33 -27.94 -16.93
C GLY A 149 0.82 -26.50 -17.07
N ALA A 150 0.02 -26.21 -18.11
CA ALA A 150 -0.61 -24.91 -18.30
C ALA A 150 -1.57 -24.56 -17.16
N ILE A 151 -2.41 -25.49 -16.70
CA ILE A 151 -3.31 -25.26 -15.56
C ILE A 151 -2.51 -24.96 -14.29
N GLY A 152 -1.50 -25.79 -13.99
CA GLY A 152 -0.68 -25.64 -12.79
C GLY A 152 0.05 -24.30 -12.73
N THR A 153 0.64 -23.86 -13.83
CA THR A 153 1.35 -22.56 -13.90
C THR A 153 0.43 -21.35 -13.73
N LYS A 154 -0.84 -21.47 -14.15
CA LYS A 154 -1.84 -20.39 -14.00
C LYS A 154 -2.36 -20.30 -12.58
N LEU A 155 -2.68 -21.44 -11.96
CA LEU A 155 -3.02 -21.49 -10.53
C LEU A 155 -1.87 -20.95 -9.66
N TRP A 156 -0.63 -21.24 -10.04
CA TRP A 156 0.56 -20.70 -9.35
C TRP A 156 0.62 -19.17 -9.40
N SER A 157 0.21 -18.54 -10.51
CA SER A 157 0.16 -17.08 -10.63
C SER A 157 -0.84 -16.44 -9.67
N THR A 158 -2.02 -17.04 -9.51
CA THR A 158 -3.02 -16.58 -8.53
C THR A 158 -2.53 -16.79 -7.10
N PHE A 159 -1.89 -17.93 -6.81
CA PHE A 159 -1.29 -18.19 -5.51
C PHE A 159 -0.25 -17.13 -5.14
N LEU A 160 0.67 -16.80 -6.06
CA LEU A 160 1.67 -15.75 -5.83
C LEU A 160 1.03 -14.37 -5.63
N ALA A 161 -0.01 -14.03 -6.41
CA ALA A 161 -0.71 -12.76 -6.25
C ALA A 161 -1.37 -12.62 -4.87
N LEU A 162 -1.97 -13.71 -4.36
CA LEU A 162 -2.54 -13.75 -3.01
C LEU A 162 -1.46 -13.67 -1.92
N LEU A 163 -0.32 -14.33 -2.12
CA LEU A 163 0.82 -14.25 -1.19
C LEU A 163 1.35 -12.81 -1.10
N TYR A 164 1.50 -12.13 -2.24
CA TYR A 164 1.88 -10.72 -2.28
C TYR A 164 0.83 -9.80 -1.62
N TYR A 165 -0.45 -10.07 -1.86
CA TYR A 165 -1.55 -9.35 -1.20
C TYR A 165 -1.45 -9.45 0.33
N VAL A 166 -1.39 -10.68 0.87
CA VAL A 166 -1.30 -10.92 2.32
C VAL A 166 -0.04 -10.27 2.91
N SER A 167 1.07 -10.33 2.17
CA SER A 167 2.33 -9.71 2.60
C SER A 167 2.21 -8.19 2.71
N LEU A 168 1.64 -7.52 1.70
CA LEU A 168 1.43 -6.07 1.72
C LEU A 168 0.42 -5.65 2.80
N GLU A 169 -0.67 -6.40 2.94
CA GLU A 169 -1.68 -6.14 3.98
C GLU A 169 -1.08 -6.25 5.39
N SER A 170 -0.25 -7.27 5.63
CA SER A 170 0.49 -7.44 6.88
C SER A 170 1.44 -6.26 7.14
N ILE A 171 2.12 -5.76 6.10
CA ILE A 171 2.99 -4.58 6.20
C ILE A 171 2.16 -3.33 6.52
N CYS A 172 0.99 -3.13 5.90
CA CYS A 172 0.10 -2.01 6.20
C CYS A 172 -0.36 -2.01 7.66
N LEU A 173 -0.80 -3.17 8.18
CA LEU A 173 -1.19 -3.30 9.58
C LEU A 173 -0.03 -2.96 10.52
N PHE A 174 1.18 -3.43 10.18
CA PHE A 174 2.38 -3.11 10.95
C PHE A 174 2.72 -1.61 10.92
N LEU A 175 2.61 -0.97 9.75
CA LEU A 175 2.82 0.48 9.60
C LEU A 175 1.80 1.28 10.41
N ASN A 176 0.54 0.86 10.43
CA ASN A 176 -0.52 1.51 11.22
C ASN A 176 -0.27 1.38 12.73
N MET A 177 0.19 0.23 13.21
CA MET A 177 0.59 0.08 14.60
C MET A 177 1.79 0.98 14.95
N ARG A 178 2.74 1.11 14.01
CA ARG A 178 3.93 1.94 14.20
C ARG A 178 3.61 3.43 14.14
N SER A 179 2.75 3.88 13.21
CA SER A 179 2.34 5.27 13.08
C SER A 179 1.66 5.76 14.34
N ARG A 180 0.73 4.97 14.90
CA ARG A 180 0.08 5.25 16.19
C ARG A 180 1.10 5.46 17.31
N LYS A 181 2.08 4.55 17.45
CA LYS A 181 3.16 4.70 18.45
C LYS A 181 4.00 5.97 18.24
N CYS A 182 4.23 6.38 17.00
CA CYS A 182 4.97 7.60 16.68
C CYS A 182 4.15 8.86 16.98
N ILE A 183 2.86 8.85 16.67
CA ILE A 183 1.92 9.94 16.98
C ILE A 183 1.81 10.10 18.50
N ASP A 184 1.61 9.00 19.23
CA ASP A 184 1.55 9.01 20.70
C ASP A 184 2.84 9.58 21.33
N ARG A 185 4.00 9.44 20.67
CA ARG A 185 5.25 10.10 21.10
C ARG A 185 5.25 11.59 20.81
N GLY A 186 4.79 12.02 19.63
CA GLY A 186 4.62 13.43 19.27
C GLY A 186 3.67 14.17 20.22
N LEU A 187 2.63 13.50 20.70
CA LEU A 187 1.64 14.05 21.64
C LEU A 187 2.11 14.14 23.09
N LYS A 188 3.32 13.66 23.43
CA LYS A 188 3.91 13.75 24.79
C LYS A 188 4.71 15.04 25.02
N VAL A 189 4.85 15.85 23.99
CA VAL A 189 5.50 17.15 24.05
C VAL A 189 4.81 18.06 25.06
N LYS A 190 5.59 18.85 25.81
CA LYS A 190 5.06 19.73 26.86
C LYS A 190 4.55 21.05 26.27
N PHE A 191 3.34 21.47 26.61
CA PHE A 191 2.76 22.76 26.20
C PHE A 191 1.79 23.31 27.24
#